data_AF-A0A5J4KGR5-F1
#
_entry.id   AF-A0A5J4KGR5-F1
#
_cell.length_a   1.000
_cell.length_b   1.000
_cell.length_c   1.000
_cell.angle_alpha   90.00
_cell.angle_beta   90.00
_cell.angle_gamma   90.00
#
_symmetry.space_group_name_H-M   'P 1'
#
loop_
_entity.id
_entity.type
_entity.pdbx_description
1 polymer ?
#
loop_
_entity_poly.entity_id
_entity_poly.type
_entity_poly.pdbx_seq_one_letter_code
_entity_poly.pdbx_strand_id
1 'polypeptide(L)'
;MSSVKSSQLVYSTPGKTWRWMWPDILMRIIPMGTVPLIYIAIFHLPLAFLGLTLTSVPLHLLVGLLVGTGMAAFAATYRMFIVGPWFRKPTAWDQCIQTLFYLFVNGPVEELFFRGFMLAVIAQWTHSLFFGWLVSCIVYTLYHRLGKWNWRSVGGVGLAGLVFSLVYLALPGPHSLLAVIIVHGFTTSGFLSWGDEVLYQRWKRLQPKAQ
;
A
#
# COMPACT_ATOMS: atom_id res chain seq x y z
N MET A 1 -26.59 -8.38 16.80
CA MET A 1 -26.98 -6.96 16.95
C MET A 1 -26.66 -6.22 15.65
N SER A 2 -27.71 -5.83 14.92
CA SER A 2 -27.64 -5.14 13.62
C SER A 2 -27.12 -3.71 13.80
N SER A 3 -25.92 -3.41 13.29
CA SER A 3 -25.37 -2.04 13.30
C SER A 3 -25.68 -1.32 11.98
N VAL A 4 -26.95 -1.07 11.70
CA VAL A 4 -27.32 -0.07 10.68
C VAL A 4 -27.48 1.26 11.40
N LYS A 5 -26.40 2.06 11.47
CA LYS A 5 -26.44 3.45 11.95
C LYS A 5 -25.95 4.40 10.87
N SER A 6 -26.87 4.68 9.93
CA SER A 6 -27.13 5.97 9.27
C SER A 6 -27.84 5.67 7.94
N SER A 7 -29.05 6.21 7.75
CA SER A 7 -29.77 6.20 6.47
C SER A 7 -29.11 7.08 5.40
N GLN A 8 -28.08 7.86 5.76
CA GLN A 8 -27.41 8.77 4.84
C GLN A 8 -26.10 8.17 4.34
N LEU A 9 -26.06 7.91 3.03
CA LEU A 9 -24.86 7.50 2.33
C LEU A 9 -23.84 8.66 2.33
N VAL A 10 -22.71 8.47 2.99
CA VAL A 10 -21.64 9.47 3.02
C VAL A 10 -20.74 9.30 1.81
N TYR A 11 -20.62 10.36 1.01
CA TYR A 11 -19.76 10.37 -0.17
C TYR A 11 -18.36 10.90 0.13
N SER A 12 -17.37 10.29 -0.51
CA SER A 12 -16.04 10.87 -0.72
C SER A 12 -15.99 11.55 -2.10
N THR A 13 -15.31 12.69 -2.17
CA THR A 13 -15.26 13.55 -3.37
C THR A 13 -13.81 13.97 -3.62
N PRO A 14 -13.44 14.37 -4.85
CA PRO A 14 -12.09 14.80 -5.17
C PRO A 14 -11.56 15.87 -4.21
N GLY A 15 -12.40 16.83 -3.81
CA GLY A 15 -12.01 17.86 -2.84
C GLY A 15 -11.72 17.31 -1.44
N LYS A 16 -12.45 16.29 -0.97
CA LYS A 16 -12.13 15.61 0.30
C LYS A 16 -10.84 14.80 0.18
N THR A 17 -10.63 14.17 -0.96
CA THR A 17 -9.42 13.39 -1.25
C THR A 17 -8.19 14.28 -1.30
N TRP A 18 -8.25 15.39 -2.04
CA TRP A 18 -7.16 16.35 -2.11
C TRP A 18 -6.76 16.94 -0.75
N ARG A 19 -7.74 17.21 0.13
CA ARG A 19 -7.49 17.75 1.48
C ARG A 19 -6.58 16.88 2.34
N TRP A 20 -6.60 15.56 2.18
CA TRP A 20 -5.69 14.67 2.90
C TRP A 20 -4.47 14.30 2.05
N MET A 21 -4.60 14.19 0.72
CA MET A 21 -3.49 13.85 -0.16
C MET A 21 -2.39 14.90 -0.17
N TRP A 22 -2.75 16.18 -0.26
CA TRP A 22 -1.75 17.25 -0.32
C TRP A 22 -0.79 17.26 0.88
N PRO A 23 -1.27 17.28 2.15
CA PRO A 23 -0.36 17.21 3.29
C PRO A 23 0.39 15.86 3.34
N ASP A 24 -0.23 14.76 2.93
CA ASP A 24 0.44 13.46 2.83
C ASP A 24 1.60 13.48 1.80
N ILE A 25 1.40 14.13 0.66
CA ILE A 25 2.43 14.30 -0.36
C ILE A 25 3.64 15.04 0.20
N LEU A 26 3.39 16.16 0.89
CA LEU A 26 4.45 16.99 1.46
C LEU A 26 5.20 16.30 2.59
N MET A 27 4.48 15.66 3.52
CA MET A 27 5.07 15.13 4.75
C MET A 27 5.59 13.70 4.60
N ARG A 28 5.07 12.93 3.65
CA ARG A 28 5.39 11.52 3.48
C ARG A 28 5.97 11.21 2.12
N ILE A 29 5.24 11.49 1.04
CA ILE A 29 5.63 11.08 -0.32
C ILE A 29 6.95 11.75 -0.75
N ILE A 30 7.08 13.06 -0.59
CA ILE A 30 8.31 13.78 -0.99
C ILE A 30 9.51 13.32 -0.15
N PRO A 31 9.48 13.31 1.20
CA PRO A 31 10.61 12.82 1.98
C PRO A 31 10.97 11.38 1.67
N MET A 32 9.98 10.47 1.59
CA MET A 32 10.24 9.05 1.31
C MET A 32 10.74 8.80 -0.12
N GLY A 33 10.36 9.63 -1.09
CA GLY A 33 10.86 9.53 -2.46
C GLY A 33 12.24 10.13 -2.63
N THR A 34 12.55 11.23 -1.92
CA THR A 34 13.80 11.99 -2.13
C THR A 34 14.96 11.48 -1.29
N VAL A 35 14.73 11.06 -0.03
CA VAL A 35 15.81 10.56 0.86
C VAL A 35 16.59 9.39 0.25
N PRO A 36 15.95 8.35 -0.36
CA PRO A 36 16.66 7.29 -1.05
C PRO A 36 17.57 7.79 -2.18
N LEU A 37 17.09 8.75 -2.97
CA LEU A 37 17.80 9.31 -4.12
C LEU A 37 18.99 10.17 -3.66
N ILE A 38 18.81 10.97 -2.62
CA ILE A 38 19.87 11.76 -1.99
C ILE A 38 20.97 10.83 -1.45
N TYR A 39 20.58 9.73 -0.79
CA TYR A 39 21.55 8.78 -0.26
C TYR A 39 22.42 8.16 -1.36
N ILE A 40 21.82 7.62 -2.42
CA ILE A 40 22.61 7.04 -3.51
C ILE A 40 23.47 8.09 -4.24
N ALA A 41 23.03 9.35 -4.30
CA ALA A 41 23.81 10.43 -4.89
C ALA A 41 25.05 10.77 -4.04
N ILE A 42 24.91 10.84 -2.71
CA ILE A 42 26.02 11.11 -1.77
C ILE A 42 27.05 9.97 -1.78
N PHE A 43 26.59 8.72 -1.80
CA PHE A 43 27.45 7.53 -1.74
C PHE A 43 27.81 6.95 -3.12
N HIS A 44 27.45 7.63 -4.21
CA HIS A 44 27.69 7.19 -5.59
C HIS A 44 27.23 5.74 -5.89
N LEU A 45 26.10 5.35 -5.32
CA LEU A 45 25.54 4.01 -5.48
C LEU A 45 24.67 3.93 -6.76
N PRO A 46 24.66 2.78 -7.46
CA PRO A 46 23.82 2.62 -8.64
C PRO A 46 22.33 2.57 -8.27
N LEU A 47 21.44 2.92 -9.21
CA LEU A 47 19.98 2.80 -9.02
C LEU A 47 19.54 1.37 -8.62
N ALA A 48 20.28 0.36 -9.08
CA ALA A 48 20.05 -1.04 -8.70
C ALA A 48 20.18 -1.29 -7.18
N PHE A 49 20.90 -0.43 -6.44
CA PHE A 49 20.97 -0.49 -4.97
C PHE A 49 19.58 -0.33 -4.34
N LEU A 50 18.73 0.51 -4.93
CA LEU A 50 17.36 0.73 -4.47
C LEU A 50 16.36 -0.27 -5.06
N GLY A 51 16.83 -1.28 -5.81
CA GLY A 51 15.96 -2.18 -6.57
C GLY A 51 15.27 -1.55 -7.77
N LEU A 52 15.78 -0.42 -8.28
CA LEU A 52 15.31 0.21 -9.51
C LEU A 52 15.99 -0.46 -10.71
N THR A 53 15.49 -1.65 -11.06
CA THR A 53 15.99 -2.48 -12.16
C THR A 53 14.85 -2.95 -13.06
N LEU A 54 15.16 -3.22 -14.33
CA LEU A 54 14.24 -3.80 -15.32
C LEU A 54 14.56 -5.26 -15.61
N THR A 55 14.97 -6.01 -14.59
CA THR A 55 15.24 -7.45 -14.72
C THR A 55 13.95 -8.25 -14.70
N SER A 56 13.89 -9.30 -15.52
CA SER A 56 12.80 -10.28 -15.52
C SER A 56 11.39 -9.67 -15.58
N VAL A 57 11.21 -8.55 -16.31
CA VAL A 57 9.95 -7.77 -16.32
C VAL A 57 8.70 -8.62 -16.52
N PRO A 58 8.63 -9.57 -17.47
CA PRO A 58 7.45 -10.42 -17.63
C PRO A 58 7.10 -11.22 -16.36
N LEU A 59 8.11 -11.74 -15.64
CA LEU A 59 7.93 -12.45 -14.38
C LEU A 59 7.42 -11.50 -13.28
N HIS A 60 8.02 -10.31 -13.16
CA HIS A 60 7.57 -9.32 -12.17
C HIS A 60 6.14 -8.82 -12.43
N LEU A 61 5.75 -8.65 -13.70
CA LEU A 61 4.38 -8.33 -14.08
C LEU A 61 3.42 -9.47 -13.74
N LEU A 62 3.78 -10.72 -14.09
CA LEU A 62 2.96 -11.89 -13.80
C LEU A 62 2.74 -12.06 -12.29
N VAL A 63 3.83 -12.08 -11.52
CA VAL A 63 3.78 -12.23 -10.06
C VAL A 63 3.08 -11.03 -9.43
N GLY A 64 3.41 -9.82 -9.86
CA GLY A 64 2.81 -8.58 -9.37
C GLY A 64 1.29 -8.57 -9.55
N LEU A 65 0.80 -8.94 -10.73
CA LEU A 65 -0.64 -8.98 -11.02
C LEU A 65 -1.35 -10.12 -10.30
N LEU A 66 -0.78 -11.33 -10.26
CA LEU A 66 -1.40 -12.48 -9.59
C LEU A 66 -1.47 -12.28 -8.09
N VAL A 67 -0.33 -11.98 -7.46
CA VAL A 67 -0.26 -11.74 -6.00
C VAL A 67 -1.00 -10.45 -5.66
N GLY A 68 -0.89 -9.40 -6.47
CA GLY A 68 -1.59 -8.13 -6.27
C GLY A 68 -3.11 -8.30 -6.28
N THR A 69 -3.66 -9.02 -7.26
CA THR A 69 -5.10 -9.31 -7.31
C THR A 69 -5.55 -10.10 -6.09
N GLY A 70 -4.79 -11.13 -5.70
CA GLY A 70 -5.07 -11.91 -4.48
C GLY A 70 -5.04 -11.05 -3.22
N MET A 71 -4.03 -10.18 -3.10
CA MET A 71 -3.89 -9.26 -1.96
C MET A 71 -4.95 -8.15 -1.95
N ALA A 72 -5.42 -7.67 -3.11
CA ALA A 72 -6.54 -6.74 -3.17
C ALA A 72 -7.83 -7.37 -2.63
N ALA A 73 -8.12 -8.62 -3.04
CA ALA A 73 -9.27 -9.37 -2.53
C ALA A 73 -9.13 -9.65 -1.03
N PHE A 74 -7.94 -10.06 -0.58
CA PHE A 74 -7.63 -10.25 0.83
C PHE A 74 -7.83 -8.95 1.62
N ALA A 75 -7.29 -7.83 1.16
CA ALA A 75 -7.36 -6.54 1.84
C ALA A 75 -8.80 -6.02 1.95
N ALA A 76 -9.60 -6.13 0.89
CA ALA A 76 -11.02 -5.76 0.92
C ALA A 76 -11.80 -6.62 1.92
N THR A 77 -11.52 -7.93 1.94
CA THR A 77 -12.11 -8.90 2.87
C THR A 77 -11.69 -8.62 4.32
N TYR A 78 -10.41 -8.39 4.55
CA TYR A 78 -9.86 -8.05 5.86
C TYR A 78 -10.47 -6.76 6.40
N ARG A 79 -10.59 -5.72 5.56
CA ARG A 79 -11.27 -4.48 5.93
C ARG A 79 -12.72 -4.75 6.35
N MET A 80 -13.44 -5.55 5.56
CA MET A 80 -14.84 -5.86 5.80
C MET A 80 -15.09 -6.59 7.12
N PHE A 81 -14.27 -7.60 7.43
CA PHE A 81 -14.54 -8.49 8.56
C PHE A 81 -13.77 -8.14 9.83
N ILE A 82 -12.57 -7.56 9.72
CA ILE A 82 -11.68 -7.32 10.87
C ILE A 82 -11.69 -5.86 11.30
N VAL A 83 -11.54 -4.94 10.35
CA VAL A 83 -11.43 -3.50 10.64
C VAL A 83 -12.81 -2.91 10.91
N GLY A 84 -13.78 -3.22 10.05
CA GLY A 84 -15.18 -2.88 10.24
C GLY A 84 -15.83 -2.44 8.93
N PRO A 85 -17.17 -2.60 8.82
CA PRO A 85 -17.91 -2.39 7.58
C PRO A 85 -18.13 -0.91 7.24
N TRP A 86 -17.34 0.00 7.81
CA TRP A 86 -17.48 1.44 7.61
C TRP A 86 -16.86 1.84 6.29
N PHE A 87 -17.67 2.49 5.45
CA PHE A 87 -17.23 2.97 4.13
C PHE A 87 -17.69 4.39 3.88
N ARG A 88 -16.99 5.08 2.98
CA ARG A 88 -17.46 6.32 2.34
C ARG A 88 -17.52 6.05 0.85
N LYS A 89 -18.70 6.15 0.25
CA LYS A 89 -18.85 5.86 -1.18
C LYS A 89 -18.10 6.90 -2.01
N PRO A 90 -17.06 6.55 -2.75
CA PRO A 90 -16.38 7.50 -3.62
C PRO A 90 -17.29 7.84 -4.81
N THR A 91 -17.26 9.09 -5.27
CA THR A 91 -17.77 9.39 -6.62
C THR A 91 -16.87 8.72 -7.66
N ALA A 92 -17.34 8.53 -8.90
CA ALA A 92 -16.53 7.88 -9.95
C ALA A 92 -15.17 8.58 -10.16
N TRP A 93 -15.17 9.91 -10.11
CA TRP A 93 -13.94 10.71 -10.19
C TRP A 93 -13.09 10.53 -8.92
N ASP A 94 -13.68 10.58 -7.73
CA ASP A 94 -12.90 10.35 -6.50
C ASP A 94 -12.23 8.96 -6.49
N GLN A 95 -12.96 7.95 -6.96
CA GLN A 95 -12.49 6.58 -7.10
C GLN A 95 -11.27 6.50 -8.03
N CYS A 96 -11.33 7.17 -9.18
CA CYS A 96 -10.23 7.24 -10.12
C CYS A 96 -8.99 7.92 -9.50
N ILE A 97 -9.15 9.09 -8.86
CA ILE A 97 -8.03 9.82 -8.24
C ILE A 97 -7.34 8.98 -7.18
N GLN A 98 -8.12 8.40 -6.26
CA GLN A 98 -7.58 7.57 -5.19
C GLN A 98 -6.86 6.33 -5.75
N THR A 99 -7.47 5.63 -6.70
CA THR A 99 -6.86 4.45 -7.33
C THR A 99 -5.54 4.80 -8.01
N LEU A 100 -5.51 5.88 -8.81
CA LEU A 100 -4.29 6.31 -9.49
C LEU A 100 -3.19 6.70 -8.49
N PHE A 101 -3.54 7.40 -7.42
CA PHE A 101 -2.58 7.75 -6.38
C PHE A 101 -2.01 6.50 -5.68
N TYR A 102 -2.86 5.56 -5.29
CA TYR A 102 -2.39 4.35 -4.60
C TYR A 102 -1.50 3.47 -5.50
N LEU A 103 -1.85 3.34 -6.79
CA LEU A 103 -1.09 2.53 -7.74
C LEU A 103 0.21 3.18 -8.22
N PHE A 104 0.20 4.49 -8.48
CA PHE A 104 1.30 5.15 -9.20
C PHE A 104 2.10 6.15 -8.37
N VAL A 105 1.67 6.45 -7.15
CA VAL A 105 2.40 7.39 -6.27
C VAL A 105 2.71 6.73 -4.95
N ASN A 106 1.69 6.34 -4.18
CA ASN A 106 1.86 5.85 -2.83
C ASN A 106 2.59 4.51 -2.78
N GLY A 107 2.08 3.46 -3.45
CA GLY A 107 2.75 2.16 -3.51
C GLY A 107 4.21 2.23 -3.99
N PRO A 108 4.49 2.91 -5.13
CA PRO A 108 5.85 3.11 -5.61
C PRO A 108 6.80 3.76 -4.60
N VAL A 109 6.37 4.85 -3.97
CA VAL A 109 7.21 5.62 -3.05
C VAL A 109 7.42 4.88 -1.73
N GLU A 110 6.39 4.22 -1.21
CA GLU A 110 6.54 3.40 0.00
C GLU A 110 7.48 2.23 -0.23
N GLU A 111 7.35 1.51 -1.34
CA GLU A 111 8.24 0.38 -1.64
C GLU A 111 9.67 0.82 -1.95
N LEU A 112 9.85 1.96 -2.63
CA LEU A 112 11.16 2.58 -2.80
C LEU A 112 11.83 2.84 -1.45
N PHE A 113 11.09 3.38 -0.49
CA PHE A 113 11.64 3.71 0.82
C PHE A 113 11.87 2.48 1.71
N PHE A 114 10.91 1.56 1.81
CA PHE A 114 11.01 0.45 2.76
C PHE A 114 11.78 -0.74 2.22
N ARG A 115 11.50 -1.19 0.99
CA ARG A 115 12.12 -2.39 0.39
C ARG A 115 13.37 -2.01 -0.40
N GLY A 116 13.34 -0.88 -1.10
CA GLY A 116 14.50 -0.36 -1.81
C GLY A 116 15.56 0.21 -0.88
N PHE A 117 15.21 1.22 -0.09
CA PHE A 117 16.18 1.99 0.68
C PHE A 117 16.48 1.43 2.07
N MET A 118 15.48 1.38 2.96
CA MET A 118 15.68 1.04 4.36
C MET A 118 16.23 -0.38 4.54
N LEU A 119 15.65 -1.35 3.83
CA LEU A 119 16.15 -2.73 3.82
C LEU A 119 17.61 -2.76 3.35
N ALA A 120 17.92 -2.15 2.20
CA ALA A 120 19.26 -2.20 1.61
C ALA A 120 20.31 -1.49 2.48
N VAL A 121 20.00 -0.31 3.01
CA VAL A 121 20.90 0.45 3.89
C VAL A 121 21.15 -0.32 5.18
N ILE A 122 20.11 -0.77 5.89
CA ILE A 122 20.32 -1.52 7.13
C ILE A 122 21.08 -2.81 6.85
N ALA A 123 20.77 -3.53 5.77
CA ALA A 123 21.53 -4.72 5.38
C ALA A 123 23.00 -4.42 5.05
N GLN A 124 23.28 -3.30 4.38
CA GLN A 124 24.64 -2.84 4.06
C GLN A 124 25.43 -2.54 5.35
N TRP A 125 24.86 -1.76 6.28
CA TRP A 125 25.55 -1.32 7.50
C TRP A 125 25.68 -2.42 8.56
N THR A 126 24.73 -3.36 8.62
CA THR A 126 24.75 -4.47 9.58
C THR A 126 25.34 -5.75 9.02
N HIS A 127 25.65 -5.78 7.72
CA HIS A 127 26.02 -7.00 6.97
C HIS A 127 25.01 -8.15 7.13
N SER A 128 23.72 -7.82 7.32
CA SER A 128 22.68 -8.80 7.59
C SER A 128 21.39 -8.46 6.87
N LEU A 129 21.04 -9.27 5.87
CA LEU A 129 19.75 -9.18 5.19
C LEU A 129 18.59 -9.36 6.17
N PHE A 130 18.75 -10.21 7.18
CA PHE A 130 17.73 -10.43 8.20
C PHE A 130 17.45 -9.16 9.00
N PHE A 131 18.49 -8.44 9.44
CA PHE A 131 18.29 -7.17 10.15
C PHE A 131 17.69 -6.10 9.23
N GLY A 132 18.12 -6.04 7.96
CA GLY A 132 17.51 -5.16 6.96
C GLY A 132 16.01 -5.41 6.81
N TRP A 133 15.63 -6.67 6.61
CA TRP A 133 14.25 -7.10 6.50
C TRP A 133 13.43 -6.84 7.77
N LEU A 134 13.98 -7.14 8.94
CA LEU A 134 13.29 -6.99 10.21
C LEU A 134 13.01 -5.52 10.51
N VAL A 135 14.02 -4.66 10.39
CA VAL A 135 13.88 -3.22 10.61
C VAL A 135 12.93 -2.62 9.59
N SER A 136 13.07 -2.94 8.30
CA SER A 136 12.16 -2.42 7.28
C SER A 136 10.71 -2.80 7.54
N CYS A 137 10.44 -4.05 7.95
CA CYS A 137 9.08 -4.51 8.27
C CYS A 137 8.51 -3.86 9.53
N ILE A 138 9.31 -3.72 10.59
CA ILE A 138 8.88 -3.07 11.84
C ILE A 138 8.56 -1.61 11.60
N VAL A 139 9.47 -0.87 10.94
CA VAL A 139 9.25 0.56 10.67
C VAL A 139 8.09 0.75 9.70
N TYR A 140 7.99 -0.07 8.64
CA TYR A 140 6.83 -0.08 7.75
C TYR A 140 5.51 -0.28 8.51
N THR A 141 5.47 -1.21 9.47
CA THR A 141 4.25 -1.47 10.26
C THR A 141 3.94 -0.29 11.19
N LEU A 142 4.94 0.19 11.92
CA LEU A 142 4.74 1.18 12.98
C LEU A 142 4.51 2.59 12.44
N TYR A 143 5.06 2.97 11.28
CA TYR A 143 4.87 4.31 10.75
C TYR A 143 3.37 4.60 10.46
N HIS A 144 2.56 3.58 10.17
CA HIS A 144 1.11 3.74 9.98
C HIS A 144 0.39 4.27 11.24
N ARG A 145 1.01 4.12 12.43
CA ARG A 145 0.50 4.77 13.65
C ARG A 145 0.55 6.29 13.58
N LEU A 146 1.49 6.87 12.83
CA LEU A 146 1.57 8.32 12.59
C LEU A 146 0.33 8.83 11.84
N GLY A 147 -0.23 7.99 10.96
CA GLY A 147 -1.51 8.24 10.28
C GLY A 147 -2.75 8.06 11.16
N LYS A 148 -2.58 7.80 12.47
CA LYS A 148 -3.67 7.51 13.44
C LYS A 148 -4.50 6.26 13.12
N TRP A 149 -3.93 5.30 12.38
CA TRP A 149 -4.61 4.04 12.05
C TRP A 149 -4.84 3.19 13.30
N ASN A 150 -6.01 2.58 13.46
CA ASN A 150 -6.27 1.69 14.59
C ASN A 150 -5.38 0.43 14.52
N TRP A 151 -5.18 -0.25 15.66
CA TRP A 151 -4.29 -1.42 15.74
C TRP A 151 -4.69 -2.60 14.86
N ARG A 152 -5.97 -2.76 14.52
CA ARG A 152 -6.42 -3.81 13.59
C ARG A 152 -5.93 -3.50 12.18
N SER A 153 -6.09 -2.25 11.73
CA SER A 153 -5.55 -1.80 10.45
C SER A 153 -4.02 -1.91 10.42
N VAL A 154 -3.34 -1.56 11.52
CA VAL A 154 -1.87 -1.66 11.65
C VAL A 154 -1.40 -3.13 11.57
N GLY A 155 -2.10 -4.05 12.23
CA GLY A 155 -1.82 -5.48 12.12
C GLY A 155 -2.02 -5.99 10.68
N GLY A 156 -3.09 -5.56 10.00
CA GLY A 156 -3.36 -5.89 8.61
C GLY A 156 -2.26 -5.42 7.65
N VAL A 157 -1.82 -4.16 7.78
CA VAL A 157 -0.69 -3.67 6.95
C VAL A 157 0.62 -4.33 7.34
N GLY A 158 0.86 -4.66 8.62
CA GLY A 158 2.05 -5.42 9.02
C GLY A 158 2.12 -6.78 8.33
N LEU A 159 1.01 -7.52 8.29
CA LEU A 159 0.90 -8.78 7.56
C LEU A 159 1.14 -8.57 6.05
N ALA A 160 0.51 -7.56 5.44
CA ALA A 160 0.77 -7.22 4.05
C ALA A 160 2.26 -6.88 3.82
N GLY A 161 2.89 -6.20 4.77
CA GLY A 161 4.30 -5.85 4.71
C GLY A 161 5.23 -7.06 4.68
N LEU A 162 4.89 -8.14 5.38
CA LEU A 162 5.61 -9.41 5.29
C LEU A 162 5.49 -10.02 3.89
N VAL A 163 4.28 -9.99 3.30
CA VAL A 163 4.05 -10.46 1.92
C VAL A 163 4.85 -9.62 0.92
N PHE A 164 4.86 -8.30 1.06
CA PHE A 164 5.60 -7.40 0.17
C PHE A 164 7.10 -7.71 0.21
N SER A 165 7.66 -7.89 1.40
CA SER A 165 9.05 -8.27 1.58
C SER A 165 9.34 -9.66 0.99
N LEU A 166 8.43 -10.62 1.14
CA LEU A 166 8.58 -11.93 0.51
C LEU A 166 8.59 -11.83 -1.01
N VAL A 167 7.67 -11.06 -1.62
CA VAL A 167 7.62 -10.83 -3.07
C VAL A 167 8.92 -10.17 -3.57
N TYR A 168 9.44 -9.19 -2.83
CA TYR A 168 10.67 -8.51 -3.19
C TYR A 168 11.91 -9.43 -3.11
N LEU A 169 12.01 -10.25 -2.06
CA LEU A 169 13.18 -11.09 -1.79
C LEU A 169 13.17 -12.45 -2.50
N ALA A 170 11.99 -13.02 -2.77
CA ALA A 170 11.87 -14.37 -3.34
C ALA A 170 12.08 -14.41 -4.86
N LEU A 171 11.97 -13.28 -5.55
CA LEU A 171 12.17 -13.25 -7.01
C LEU A 171 13.66 -13.28 -7.37
N PRO A 172 14.03 -13.99 -8.45
CA PRO A 172 15.42 -14.22 -8.80
C PRO A 172 16.09 -12.96 -9.35
N GLY A 173 17.20 -12.56 -8.72
CA GLY A 173 18.31 -11.74 -9.26
C GLY A 173 17.99 -10.37 -9.87
N PRO A 174 18.98 -9.45 -9.84
CA PRO A 174 18.96 -8.33 -8.88
C PRO A 174 17.53 -7.87 -8.55
N HIS A 175 17.23 -7.74 -7.26
CA HIS A 175 15.89 -7.40 -6.78
C HIS A 175 15.31 -6.20 -7.53
N SER A 176 14.09 -6.36 -8.07
CA SER A 176 13.33 -5.28 -8.71
C SER A 176 12.12 -4.93 -7.86
N LEU A 177 11.88 -3.64 -7.69
CA LEU A 177 10.69 -3.13 -7.01
C LEU A 177 9.39 -3.35 -7.81
N LEU A 178 9.46 -3.67 -9.10
CA LEU A 178 8.29 -3.70 -9.98
C LEU A 178 7.15 -4.58 -9.45
N ALA A 179 7.45 -5.84 -9.10
CA ALA A 179 6.42 -6.75 -8.61
C ALA A 179 5.81 -6.26 -7.29
N VAL A 180 6.65 -5.87 -6.33
CA VAL A 180 6.18 -5.45 -5.00
C VAL A 180 5.40 -4.14 -5.06
N ILE A 181 5.75 -3.21 -5.96
CA ILE A 181 4.99 -1.98 -6.22
C ILE A 181 3.58 -2.30 -6.70
N ILE A 182 3.44 -3.23 -7.65
CA ILE A 182 2.12 -3.65 -8.15
C ILE A 182 1.33 -4.31 -7.01
N VAL A 183 1.94 -5.23 -6.27
CA VAL A 183 1.27 -5.90 -5.13
C VAL A 183 0.82 -4.89 -4.09
N HIS A 184 1.69 -3.95 -3.69
CA HIS A 184 1.36 -2.91 -2.74
C HIS A 184 0.19 -2.07 -3.25
N GLY A 185 0.30 -1.50 -4.46
CA GLY A 185 -0.72 -0.63 -5.02
C GLY A 185 -2.10 -1.30 -5.09
N PHE A 186 -2.15 -2.57 -5.47
CA PHE A 186 -3.37 -3.38 -5.45
C PHE A 186 -3.89 -3.63 -4.04
N THR A 187 -3.00 -3.94 -3.08
CA THR A 187 -3.37 -4.17 -1.68
C THR A 187 -3.97 -2.92 -1.06
N THR A 188 -3.34 -1.77 -1.24
CA THR A 188 -3.80 -0.48 -0.71
C THR A 188 -5.08 -0.02 -1.40
N SER A 189 -5.20 -0.23 -2.73
CA SER A 189 -6.45 0.03 -3.44
C SER A 189 -7.57 -0.89 -2.96
N GLY A 190 -7.30 -2.19 -2.76
CA GLY A 190 -8.23 -3.16 -2.20
C GLY A 190 -8.67 -2.84 -0.77
N PHE A 191 -7.76 -2.30 0.04
CA PHE A 191 -8.08 -1.87 1.40
C PHE A 191 -8.89 -0.57 1.39
N LEU A 192 -8.45 0.47 0.70
CA LEU A 192 -9.05 1.81 0.77
C LEU A 192 -10.07 2.02 -0.36
N SER A 193 -9.60 2.25 -1.58
CA SER A 193 -10.42 2.69 -2.71
C SER A 193 -11.45 1.65 -3.18
N TRP A 194 -11.00 0.54 -3.77
CA TRP A 194 -11.88 -0.58 -4.16
C TRP A 194 -12.59 -1.18 -2.94
N GLY A 195 -11.94 -1.15 -1.77
CA GLY A 195 -12.52 -1.62 -0.51
C GLY A 195 -13.79 -0.88 -0.13
N ASP A 196 -13.81 0.45 -0.26
CA ASP A 196 -15.01 1.27 -0.02
C ASP A 196 -16.15 0.91 -0.98
N GLU A 197 -15.86 0.67 -2.25
CA GLU A 197 -16.85 0.25 -3.25
C GLU A 197 -17.39 -1.17 -2.96
N VAL A 198 -16.52 -2.13 -2.61
CA VAL A 198 -16.92 -3.49 -2.23
C VAL A 198 -17.86 -3.47 -1.01
N LEU A 199 -17.53 -2.65 0.00
CA LEU A 199 -18.37 -2.47 1.18
C LEU A 199 -19.72 -1.83 0.84
N TYR A 200 -19.74 -0.81 -0.02
CA TYR A 200 -20.97 -0.21 -0.52
C TYR A 200 -21.86 -1.22 -1.25
N GLN A 201 -21.30 -1.99 -2.18
CA GLN A 201 -22.07 -2.99 -2.94
C GLN A 201 -22.60 -4.11 -2.05
N ARG A 202 -21.85 -4.50 -1.01
CA ARG A 202 -22.35 -5.44 -0.01
C ARG A 202 -23.50 -4.84 0.80
N TRP A 203 -23.33 -3.62 1.31
CA TRP A 203 -24.39 -2.91 2.04
C TRP A 203 -25.67 -2.78 1.19
N LYS A 204 -25.54 -2.38 -0.08
CA LYS A 204 -26.65 -2.23 -1.02
C LYS A 204 -27.40 -3.56 -1.24
N ARG A 205 -26.67 -4.68 -1.35
CA ARG A 205 -27.27 -6.01 -1.50
C ARG A 205 -28.01 -6.51 -0.26
N LEU A 206 -27.62 -6.04 0.92
CA LEU A 206 -28.24 -6.40 2.20
C LEU A 206 -29.43 -5.51 2.57
N GLN A 207 -29.65 -4.40 1.86
CA GLN A 207 -30.85 -3.57 2.03
C GLN A 207 -32.09 -4.40 1.58
N PRO A 208 -33.18 -4.42 2.38
CA PRO A 208 -34.44 -4.98 1.92
C PRO A 208 -34.83 -4.30 0.60
N LYS A 209 -35.15 -5.09 -0.42
CA LYS A 209 -35.81 -4.51 -1.61
C LYS A 209 -37.15 -3.96 -1.11
N ALA A 210 -37.35 -2.66 -1.23
CA ALA A 210 -38.67 -2.08 -1.02
C ALA A 210 -39.63 -2.81 -1.97
N GLN A 211 -40.62 -3.49 -1.41
CA GLN A 211 -41.75 -4.04 -2.15
C GLN A 211 -42.65 -2.90 -2.61
#